data_AF-A0A8T5LC11-F1
#
_entry.id   AF-A0A8T5LC11-F1
#
_cell.length_a   1.000
_cell.length_b   1.000
_cell.length_c   1.000
_cell.angle_alpha   90.00
_cell.angle_beta   90.00
_cell.angle_gamma   90.00
#
_symmetry.space_group_name_H-M   'P 1'
#
loop_
_entity.id
_entity.type
_entity.pdbx_description
1 polymer ?
#
loop_
_entity_poly.entity_id
_entity_poly.type
_entity_poly.pdbx_seq_one_letter_code
_entity_poly.pdbx_strand_id
1 'polypeptide(L)'
;MEIPPSLKIGGHKIKIEFNDTAHGDGKGSFNNYHNLIRLEKENDTPEDNVAECFLHEIFEAIKKKNNLELSHIELTVLSENLYQVLHDNKLNF
;
A
#
# COMPACT_ATOMS: atom_id res chain seq x y z
N MET A 1 -6.63 -7.77 -6.18
CA MET A 1 -5.17 -7.87 -6.46
C MET A 1 -4.57 -8.95 -5.55
N GLU A 2 -3.70 -9.83 -6.05
CA GLU A 2 -2.97 -10.77 -5.17
C GLU A 2 -1.81 -10.04 -4.48
N ILE A 3 -1.85 -9.98 -3.14
CA ILE A 3 -0.86 -9.26 -2.33
C ILE A 3 0.24 -10.25 -1.92
N PRO A 4 1.50 -10.08 -2.35
CA PRO A 4 2.58 -10.99 -2.00
C PRO A 4 2.99 -10.83 -0.52
N PRO A 5 3.69 -11.80 0.10
CA PRO A 5 4.21 -11.66 1.46
C PRO A 5 5.40 -10.68 1.56
N SER A 6 6.01 -10.32 0.43
CA SER A 6 7.07 -9.31 0.35
C SER A 6 7.25 -8.82 -1.09
N LEU A 7 7.77 -7.60 -1.25
CA LEU A 7 8.15 -7.03 -2.54
C LEU A 7 9.47 -6.26 -2.46
N LYS A 8 9.95 -5.73 -3.59
CA LYS A 8 11.15 -4.88 -3.63
C LYS A 8 10.81 -3.46 -4.08
N ILE A 9 11.30 -2.46 -3.37
CA ILE A 9 11.21 -1.04 -3.75
C ILE A 9 12.59 -0.40 -3.63
N GLY A 10 13.09 0.18 -4.71
CA GLY A 10 14.40 0.88 -4.72
C GLY A 10 15.56 -0.01 -4.25
N GLY A 11 15.51 -1.32 -4.50
CA GLY A 11 16.51 -2.29 -4.03
C GLY A 11 16.29 -2.84 -2.61
N HIS A 12 15.32 -2.32 -1.86
CA HIS A 12 15.00 -2.80 -0.50
C HIS A 12 13.90 -3.86 -0.54
N LYS A 13 14.10 -4.98 0.18
CA LYS A 13 13.04 -5.97 0.42
C LYS A 13 12.11 -5.45 1.52
N ILE A 14 10.82 -5.38 1.22
CA ILE A 14 9.76 -4.92 2.11
C ILE A 14 8.85 -6.09 2.43
N LYS A 15 8.64 -6.36 3.71
CA LYS A 15 7.70 -7.39 4.19
C LYS A 15 6.28 -6.83 4.20
N ILE A 16 5.30 -7.68 3.95
CA ILE A 16 3.88 -7.35 4.04
C ILE A 16 3.26 -8.21 5.13
N GLU A 17 2.55 -7.58 6.06
CA GLU A 17 1.84 -8.22 7.16
C GLU A 17 0.39 -7.78 7.19
N PHE A 18 -0.51 -8.72 7.50
CA PHE A 18 -1.91 -8.43 7.77
C PHE A 18 -2.15 -8.45 9.28
N ASN A 19 -2.86 -7.46 9.78
CA ASN A 19 -3.27 -7.38 11.18
C ASN A 19 -4.80 -7.25 11.28
N ASP A 20 -5.36 -7.82 12.35
CA ASP A 20 -6.80 -7.78 12.65
C ASP A 20 -7.19 -6.57 13.53
N THR A 21 -6.26 -5.66 13.80
CA THR A 21 -6.48 -4.52 14.70
C THR A 21 -6.11 -3.21 14.04
N ALA A 22 -7.01 -2.23 14.15
CA ALA A 22 -6.82 -0.87 13.68
C ALA A 22 -5.58 -0.22 14.32
N HIS A 23 -4.63 0.25 13.52
CA HIS A 23 -3.44 0.98 13.95
C HIS A 23 -3.55 2.46 13.51
N GLY A 24 -4.31 3.27 14.27
CA GLY A 24 -4.32 4.72 14.08
C GLY A 24 -5.02 5.19 12.79
N ASP A 25 -4.51 6.29 12.19
CA ASP A 25 -5.18 7.14 11.19
C ASP A 25 -5.47 6.50 9.80
N GLY A 26 -5.40 5.17 9.63
CA GLY A 26 -5.68 4.53 8.35
C GLY A 26 -5.70 3.01 8.39
N LYS A 27 -6.16 2.38 7.29
CA LYS A 27 -6.27 0.91 7.11
C LYS A 27 -4.94 0.24 6.75
N GLY A 28 -3.85 0.99 6.74
CA GLY A 28 -2.53 0.55 6.37
C GLY A 28 -1.45 1.46 6.93
N SER A 29 -0.22 0.96 6.96
CA SER A 29 0.94 1.80 7.28
C SER A 29 2.25 1.24 6.75
N PHE A 30 3.09 2.13 6.25
CA PHE A 30 4.48 1.85 5.91
C PHE A 30 5.45 2.28 7.02
N ASN A 31 6.20 1.31 7.54
CA ASN A 31 7.32 1.55 8.45
C ASN A 31 8.66 1.45 7.71
N ASN A 32 9.27 2.60 7.45
CA ASN A 32 10.54 2.67 6.72
C ASN A 32 11.72 2.04 7.47
N TYR A 33 11.75 2.13 8.80
CA TYR A 33 12.84 1.57 9.60
C TYR A 33 12.86 0.04 9.52
N HIS A 34 11.67 -0.58 9.60
CA HIS A 34 11.54 -2.04 9.54
C HIS A 34 11.35 -2.61 8.13
N ASN A 35 11.27 -1.77 7.09
CA ASN A 35 10.87 -2.17 5.73
C ASN A 35 9.61 -3.03 5.75
N LEU A 36 8.54 -2.51 6.35
CA LEU A 36 7.32 -3.26 6.61
C LEU A 36 6.11 -2.45 6.16
N ILE A 37 5.25 -3.07 5.36
CA ILE A 37 3.88 -2.61 5.10
C ILE A 37 2.96 -3.45 5.97
N ARG A 38 2.10 -2.80 6.74
CA ARG A 38 1.00 -3.43 7.47
C ARG A 38 -0.31 -3.06 6.79
N LEU A 39 -1.16 -4.03 6.60
CA LEU A 39 -2.50 -3.86 6.06
C LEU A 39 -3.52 -4.40 7.05
N GLU A 40 -4.63 -3.69 7.18
CA GLU A 40 -5.76 -4.14 7.98
C GLU A 40 -6.68 -4.96 7.10
N LYS A 41 -6.94 -6.20 7.51
CA LYS A 41 -7.87 -7.09 6.83
C LYS A 41 -8.73 -7.80 7.84
N GLU A 42 -9.79 -7.12 8.28
CA GLU A 42 -10.87 -7.75 9.03
C GLU A 42 -11.68 -8.68 8.10
N ASN A 43 -12.41 -9.64 8.68
CA ASN A 43 -13.18 -10.65 7.94
C ASN A 43 -14.13 -10.06 6.88
N ASP A 44 -14.68 -8.88 7.13
CA ASP A 44 -15.67 -8.22 6.25
C ASP A 44 -15.08 -7.07 5.41
N THR A 45 -13.75 -6.89 5.41
CA THR A 45 -13.14 -5.82 4.61
C THR A 45 -13.16 -6.20 3.12
N PRO A 46 -13.77 -5.38 2.23
CA PRO A 46 -13.75 -5.64 0.80
C PRO A 46 -12.33 -5.77 0.25
N GLU A 47 -12.08 -6.77 -0.59
CA GLU A 47 -10.75 -7.03 -1.15
C GLU A 47 -10.20 -5.83 -1.92
N ASP A 48 -11.08 -5.07 -2.59
CA ASP A 48 -10.71 -3.85 -3.31
C ASP A 48 -10.14 -2.77 -2.39
N ASN A 49 -10.71 -2.61 -1.19
CA ASN A 49 -10.21 -1.65 -0.22
C ASN A 49 -8.82 -2.03 0.30
N VAL A 50 -8.59 -3.33 0.52
CA VAL A 50 -7.27 -3.83 0.95
C VAL A 50 -6.24 -3.65 -0.17
N ALA A 51 -6.65 -3.88 -1.42
CA ALA A 51 -5.79 -3.77 -2.58
C ALA A 51 -5.42 -2.32 -2.92
N GLU A 52 -6.38 -1.39 -2.83
CA GLU A 52 -6.11 0.05 -2.97
C GLU A 52 -5.19 0.52 -1.85
N CYS A 53 -5.49 0.17 -0.59
CA CYS A 53 -4.66 0.53 0.55
C CYS A 53 -3.23 -0.02 0.39
N PHE A 54 -3.08 -1.23 -0.13
CA PHE A 54 -1.76 -1.77 -0.44
C PHE A 54 -0.98 -0.92 -1.46
N LEU A 55 -1.66 -0.44 -2.51
CA LEU A 55 -1.05 0.46 -3.49
C LEU A 55 -0.68 1.82 -2.87
N HIS A 56 -1.52 2.34 -1.98
CA HIS A 56 -1.22 3.53 -1.19
C HIS A 56 0.07 3.36 -0.37
N GLU A 57 0.23 2.24 0.34
CA GLU A 57 1.42 1.98 1.15
C GLU A 57 2.68 1.76 0.30
N ILE A 58 2.55 1.20 -0.91
CA ILE A 58 3.65 1.14 -1.88
C ILE A 58 4.10 2.57 -2.25
N PHE A 59 3.17 3.49 -2.44
CA PHE A 59 3.49 4.88 -2.76
C PHE A 59 4.11 5.63 -1.58
N GLU A 60 3.62 5.47 -0.35
CA GLU A 60 4.29 6.00 0.85
C GLU A 60 5.71 5.43 0.98
N ALA A 61 5.91 4.15 0.67
CA ALA A 61 7.24 3.53 0.67
C ALA A 61 8.17 4.13 -0.40
N ILE A 62 7.70 4.31 -1.63
CA ILE A 62 8.46 4.95 -2.72
C ILE A 62 8.82 6.39 -2.33
N LYS A 63 7.85 7.18 -1.89
CA LYS A 63 8.05 8.57 -1.45
C LYS A 63 9.12 8.63 -0.36
N LYS A 64 8.95 7.86 0.71
CA LYS A 64 9.85 7.92 1.87
C LYS A 64 11.26 7.47 1.54
N LYS A 65 11.43 6.46 0.68
CA LYS A 65 12.76 5.95 0.28
C LYS A 65 13.51 6.87 -0.67
N ASN A 66 12.79 7.59 -1.51
CA ASN A 66 13.37 8.49 -2.50
C ASN A 66 13.34 9.97 -2.05
N ASN A 67 12.89 10.23 -0.82
CA ASN A 67 12.71 11.58 -0.28
C ASN A 67 11.92 12.50 -1.23
N LEU A 68 10.82 11.96 -1.79
CA LEU A 68 9.93 12.72 -2.65
C LEU A 68 9.06 13.66 -1.83
N GLU A 69 8.87 14.88 -2.33
CA GLU A 69 7.96 15.86 -1.74
C GLU A 69 6.56 15.68 -2.33
N LEU A 70 5.83 14.70 -1.80
CA LEU A 70 4.42 14.46 -2.12
C LEU A 70 3.61 14.51 -0.82
N SER A 71 2.58 15.34 -0.81
CA SER A 71 1.62 15.39 0.30
C SER A 71 0.83 14.09 0.37
N HIS A 72 0.27 13.79 1.55
CA HIS A 72 -0.53 12.59 1.74
C HIS A 72 -1.77 12.58 0.81
N ILE A 73 -2.42 13.74 0.62
CA ILE A 73 -3.57 13.87 -0.28
C ILE A 73 -3.20 13.57 -1.74
N GLU A 74 -2.03 14.00 -2.21
CA GLU A 74 -1.56 13.66 -3.56
C GLU A 74 -1.33 12.16 -3.71
N LEU A 75 -0.77 11.50 -2.69
CA LEU A 75 -0.59 10.05 -2.72
C LEU A 75 -1.91 9.29 -2.71
N THR A 76 -2.88 9.69 -1.88
CA THR A 76 -4.22 9.09 -1.86
C THR A 76 -4.89 9.22 -3.22
N VAL A 77 -4.87 10.41 -3.83
CA VAL A 77 -5.45 10.61 -5.17
C VAL A 77 -4.75 9.73 -6.20
N LEU A 78 -3.42 9.62 -6.15
CA LEU A 78 -2.67 8.76 -7.06
C LEU A 78 -2.99 7.28 -6.84
N SER A 79 -3.10 6.81 -5.60
CA SER A 79 -3.36 5.40 -5.28
C SER A 79 -4.76 4.98 -5.73
N GLU A 80 -5.79 5.77 -5.42
CA GLU A 80 -7.18 5.49 -5.84
C GLU A 80 -7.30 5.43 -7.36
N ASN A 81 -6.78 6.45 -8.07
CA ASN A 81 -6.89 6.53 -9.52
C ASN A 81 -6.08 5.43 -10.21
N LEU A 82 -4.85 5.18 -9.75
CA LEU A 82 -4.03 4.14 -10.36
C LEU A 82 -4.61 2.75 -10.04
N TYR A 83 -5.11 2.52 -8.83
CA TYR A 83 -5.80 1.27 -8.49
C TYR A 83 -6.93 0.99 -9.47
N GLN A 84 -7.81 1.97 -9.68
CA GLN A 84 -8.93 1.84 -10.61
C GLN A 84 -8.44 1.54 -12.03
N VAL A 85 -7.46 2.29 -12.54
CA VAL A 85 -6.91 2.08 -13.89
C VAL A 85 -6.34 0.67 -14.03
N LEU A 86 -5.57 0.19 -13.06
CA LEU A 86 -4.96 -1.15 -13.12
C LEU A 86 -6.02 -2.25 -13.00
N HIS A 87 -6.94 -2.12 -12.04
CA HIS A 87 -7.92 -3.13 -11.70
C HIS A 87 -9.01 -3.27 -12.77
N ASP A 88 -9.69 -2.17 -13.12
CA ASP A 88 -10.83 -2.19 -14.03
C ASP A 88 -10.41 -2.60 -15.45
N ASN A 89 -9.16 -2.33 -15.83
CA ASN A 89 -8.59 -2.70 -17.11
C ASN A 89 -7.77 -4.00 -17.09
N LYS A 90 -7.72 -4.71 -15.94
CA LYS A 90 -7.01 -6.00 -15.78
C LYS A 90 -5.53 -5.94 -16.18
N LEU A 91 -4.86 -4.84 -15.87
CA LEU A 91 -3.44 -4.65 -16.16
C LEU A 91 -2.59 -5.33 -15.07
N ASN A 92 -1.86 -6.37 -15.45
CA ASN A 92 -0.88 -7.06 -14.61
C ASN A 92 0.47 -7.05 -15.34
N PHE A 93 1.51 -6.45 -14.74
CA PHE A 93 2.86 -6.37 -15.31
C PHE A 93 3.94 -6.74 -14.28
#